data_AF-A0A925A228-F1
#
_entry.id   AF-A0A925A228-F1
#
_cell.length_a   1.000
_cell.length_b   1.000
_cell.length_c   1.000
_cell.angle_alpha   90.00
_cell.angle_beta   90.00
_cell.angle_gamma   90.00
#
_symmetry.space_group_name_H-M   'P 1'
#
loop_
_entity.id
_entity.type
_entity.pdbx_description
1 polymer ?
#
loop_
_entity_poly.entity_id
_entity_poly.type
_entity_poly.pdbx_seq_one_letter_code
_entity_poly.pdbx_strand_id
1 'polypeptide(L)'
;MAVAHRPGEEIYLDEYLRTRLVELAIHIEDLALSINVTATVPMAAVAAAVDVLVAVARERHGDIAVLRALSRRERDTVMALRVL
;
A
#
# COMPACT_ATOMS: atom_id res chain seq x y z
N MET A 1 -15.02 -5.57 -15.65
CA MET A 1 -16.26 -4.98 -15.09
C MET A 1 -15.89 -3.66 -14.44
N ALA A 2 -16.65 -2.58 -14.67
CA ALA A 2 -16.43 -1.30 -14.00
C ALA A 2 -17.32 -1.18 -12.75
N VAL A 3 -16.89 -0.39 -11.77
CA VAL A 3 -17.61 -0.12 -10.52
C VAL A 3 -17.66 1.38 -10.28
N ALA A 4 -18.76 1.87 -9.72
CA ALA A 4 -18.85 3.25 -9.26
C ALA A 4 -17.94 3.44 -8.02
N HIS A 5 -16.91 4.27 -8.14
CA HIS A 5 -16.02 4.63 -7.04
C HIS A 5 -16.54 5.85 -6.27
N ARG A 6 -17.02 6.84 -7.02
CA ARG A 6 -17.68 8.07 -6.55
C ARG A 6 -18.85 8.43 -7.48
N PRO A 7 -19.77 9.31 -7.08
CA PRO A 7 -20.86 9.74 -7.96
C PRO A 7 -20.31 10.27 -9.30
N GLY A 8 -20.59 9.56 -10.40
CA GLY A 8 -20.13 9.92 -11.75
C GLY A 8 -18.71 9.48 -12.11
N GLU A 9 -18.00 8.77 -11.24
CA GLU A 9 -16.65 8.25 -11.51
C GLU A 9 -16.65 6.72 -11.50
N GLU A 10 -16.40 6.14 -12.69
CA GLU A 10 -16.24 4.70 -12.89
C GLU A 10 -14.76 4.32 -12.88
N ILE A 11 -14.45 3.20 -12.24
CA ILE A 11 -13.12 2.60 -12.20
C ILE A 11 -13.23 1.13 -12.56
N TYR A 12 -12.18 0.50 -13.07
CA TYR A 12 -12.19 -0.94 -13.22
C TYR A 12 -12.28 -1.62 -11.85
N LEU A 13 -13.07 -2.70 -11.77
CA LEU A 13 -13.23 -3.48 -10.54
C LEU A 13 -11.87 -3.88 -9.95
N ASP A 14 -10.93 -4.28 -10.78
CA ASP A 14 -9.62 -4.75 -10.34
C ASP A 14 -8.79 -3.62 -9.69
N GLU A 15 -8.90 -2.40 -10.22
CA GLU A 15 -8.25 -1.22 -9.64
C GLU A 15 -8.92 -0.83 -8.32
N TYR A 16 -10.26 -0.87 -8.26
CA TYR A 16 -11.02 -0.66 -7.03
C TYR A 16 -10.66 -1.67 -5.94
N LEU A 17 -10.59 -2.96 -6.29
CA LEU A 17 -10.24 -4.01 -5.32
C LEU A 17 -8.80 -3.85 -4.85
N ARG A 18 -7.89 -3.43 -5.72
CA ARG A 18 -6.49 -3.19 -5.37
C ARG A 18 -6.35 -2.06 -4.35
N THR A 19 -7.05 -0.93 -4.53
CA THR A 19 -7.06 0.14 -3.52
C THR A 19 -7.71 -0.33 -2.22
N ARG A 20 -8.81 -1.08 -2.30
CA ARG A 20 -9.50 -1.59 -1.11
C ARG A 20 -8.67 -2.58 -0.30
N LEU A 21 -7.86 -3.42 -0.96
CA LEU A 21 -6.93 -4.34 -0.28
C LEU A 21 -5.87 -3.57 0.52
N VAL A 22 -5.32 -2.49 -0.04
CA VAL A 22 -4.36 -1.62 0.67
C VAL A 22 -5.00 -1.03 1.92
N GLU A 23 -6.17 -0.40 1.78
CA GLU A 23 -6.90 0.23 2.90
C GLU A 23 -7.20 -0.77 4.01
N LEU A 24 -7.74 -1.94 3.66
CA LEU A 24 -8.09 -2.96 4.65
C LEU A 24 -6.85 -3.53 5.36
N ALA A 25 -5.77 -3.81 4.64
CA ALA A 25 -4.55 -4.34 5.23
C ALA A 25 -3.97 -3.37 6.27
N ILE A 26 -3.84 -2.09 5.91
CA ILE A 26 -3.32 -1.04 6.78
C ILE A 26 -4.24 -0.81 7.99
N HIS A 27 -5.55 -0.65 7.76
CA HIS A 27 -6.47 -0.36 8.86
C HIS A 27 -6.63 -1.52 9.84
N ILE A 28 -6.54 -2.77 9.37
CA ILE A 28 -6.54 -3.93 10.27
C ILE A 28 -5.28 -3.94 11.14
N GLU A 29 -4.10 -3.69 10.54
CA GLU A 29 -2.82 -3.59 11.25
C GLU A 29 -2.85 -2.45 12.29
N ASP A 30 -3.30 -1.25 11.88
CA ASP A 30 -3.40 -0.06 12.73
C ASP A 30 -4.37 -0.28 13.90
N LEU A 31 -5.53 -0.87 13.63
CA LEU A 31 -6.52 -1.18 14.67
C LEU A 31 -5.95 -2.19 15.65
N ALA A 32 -5.34 -3.27 15.17
CA ALA A 32 -4.74 -4.32 15.98
C ALA A 32 -3.67 -3.75 16.93
N LEU A 33 -2.80 -2.89 16.41
CA LEU A 33 -1.80 -2.17 17.19
C LEU A 33 -2.46 -1.25 18.24
N SER A 34 -3.50 -0.52 17.85
CA SER A 34 -4.18 0.45 18.71
C SER A 34 -4.86 -0.18 19.93
N ILE A 35 -5.40 -1.40 19.79
CA ILE A 35 -6.05 -2.13 20.88
C ILE A 35 -5.17 -3.25 21.46
N ASN A 36 -3.91 -3.32 21.04
CA ASN A 36 -2.92 -4.29 21.50
C ASN A 36 -3.37 -5.76 21.36
N VAL A 37 -3.93 -6.09 20.20
CA VAL A 37 -4.29 -7.47 19.80
C VAL A 37 -3.52 -7.90 18.57
N THR A 38 -3.49 -9.20 18.28
CA THR A 38 -2.99 -9.71 17.01
C THR A 38 -4.16 -9.86 16.03
N ALA A 39 -4.05 -9.26 14.85
CA ALA A 39 -4.94 -9.52 13.73
C ALA A 39 -4.22 -10.35 12.66
N THR A 40 -4.98 -11.18 11.93
CA THR A 40 -4.45 -11.92 10.77
C THR A 40 -5.02 -11.30 9.51
N VAL A 41 -4.16 -10.69 8.71
CA VAL A 41 -4.48 -10.29 7.33
C VAL A 41 -4.04 -11.43 6.39
N PRO A 42 -4.88 -11.87 5.44
CA PRO A 42 -4.47 -12.89 4.47
C PRO A 42 -3.19 -12.47 3.74
N MET A 43 -2.20 -13.37 3.62
CA MET A 43 -0.91 -13.04 3.01
C MET A 43 -1.02 -12.56 1.56
N ALA A 44 -2.01 -13.04 0.81
CA ALA A 44 -2.28 -12.53 -0.54
C ALA A 44 -2.71 -11.05 -0.53
N ALA A 45 -3.46 -10.61 0.48
CA ALA A 45 -3.85 -9.21 0.64
C ALA A 45 -2.66 -8.34 1.05
N VAL A 46 -1.80 -8.84 1.95
CA VAL A 46 -0.56 -8.15 2.33
C VAL A 46 0.37 -7.99 1.13
N ALA A 47 0.59 -9.05 0.35
CA ALA A 47 1.41 -9.00 -0.86
C ALA A 47 0.87 -7.97 -1.87
N ALA A 48 -0.44 -8.00 -2.15
CA ALA A 48 -1.06 -7.03 -3.04
C ALA A 48 -0.91 -5.58 -2.52
N ALA A 49 -1.04 -5.35 -1.21
CA ALA A 49 -0.86 -4.03 -0.62
C ALA A 49 0.59 -3.54 -0.73
N VAL A 50 1.57 -4.42 -0.45
CA VAL A 50 3.00 -4.12 -0.59
C VAL A 50 3.35 -3.78 -2.04
N ASP A 51 2.85 -4.55 -3.02
CA ASP A 51 3.09 -4.27 -4.44
C ASP A 51 2.59 -2.88 -4.85
N VAL A 52 1.42 -2.48 -4.37
CA VAL A 52 0.86 -1.14 -4.63
C VAL A 52 1.69 -0.05 -3.97
N LEU A 53 2.02 -0.20 -2.68
CA LEU A 53 2.79 0.81 -1.95
C LEU A 53 4.19 1.00 -2.57
N VAL A 54 4.84 -0.09 -3.00
CA VAL A 54 6.10 -0.03 -3.73
C VAL A 54 5.92 0.64 -5.10
N ALA A 55 4.86 0.34 -5.84
CA ALA A 55 4.59 1.01 -7.12
C ALA A 55 4.41 2.52 -6.93
N VAL A 56 3.66 2.96 -5.91
CA VAL A 56 3.49 4.37 -5.55
C VAL A 56 4.82 5.01 -5.13
N ALA A 57 5.64 4.30 -4.35
CA ALA A 57 6.95 4.78 -3.95
C ALA A 57 7.87 5.03 -5.16
N ARG A 58 7.84 4.10 -6.12
CA ARG A 58 8.62 4.19 -7.37
C ARG A 58 8.16 5.37 -8.22
N GLU A 59 6.86 5.59 -8.33
CA GLU A 59 6.30 6.72 -9.07
C GLU A 59 6.69 8.07 -8.43
N ARG A 60 6.65 8.17 -7.09
CA ARG A 60 6.93 9.42 -6.37
C ARG A 60 8.41 9.74 -6.22
N HIS A 61 9.25 8.72 -6.02
CA HIS A 61 10.65 8.91 -5.61
C HIS A 61 11.66 8.31 -6.60
N GLY A 62 11.20 7.53 -7.58
CA GLY A 62 12.04 6.86 -8.56
C GLY A 62 12.65 5.54 -8.07
N ASP A 63 12.89 4.63 -9.01
CA ASP A 63 13.36 3.26 -8.75
C ASP A 63 14.66 3.19 -7.93
N ILE A 64 15.62 4.08 -8.21
CA ILE A 64 16.91 4.09 -7.50
C ILE A 64 16.76 4.51 -6.03
N ALA A 65 15.85 5.44 -5.72
CA ALA A 65 15.60 5.86 -4.34
C ALA A 65 14.93 4.73 -3.55
N VAL A 66 13.94 4.08 -4.15
CA VAL A 66 13.25 2.91 -3.57
C VAL A 66 14.22 1.75 -3.35
N LEU A 67 15.06 1.42 -4.34
CA LEU A 67 16.08 0.37 -4.21
C LEU A 67 17.04 0.65 -3.06
N ARG A 68 17.50 1.90 -2.92
CA ARG A 68 18.37 2.32 -1.81
C ARG A 68 17.68 2.14 -0.47
N ALA A 69 16.44 2.61 -0.34
CA ALA A 69 15.67 2.51 0.89
C ALA A 69 15.39 1.05 1.30
N LEU A 70 15.04 0.18 0.35
CA LEU A 70 14.84 -1.26 0.59
C LEU A 70 16.15 -1.98 0.96
N SER A 71 17.27 -1.58 0.36
CA SER A 71 18.56 -2.25 0.57
C SER A 71 19.24 -1.80 1.88
N ARG A 72 19.16 -0.51 2.20
CA ARG A 72 19.93 0.13 3.27
C ARG A 72 19.20 1.36 3.81
N ARG A 73 18.59 1.23 4.99
CA ARG A 73 17.83 2.31 5.64
C ARG A 73 18.68 3.57 5.86
N GLU A 74 19.98 3.44 6.13
CA GLU A 74 20.88 4.59 6.29
C GLU A 74 21.08 5.42 5.02
N ARG A 75 20.74 4.86 3.85
CA ARG A 75 20.77 5.54 2.55
C ARG A 75 19.40 6.04 2.10
N ASP A 76 18.37 5.86 2.91
CA ASP A 76 17.04 6.41 2.64
C ASP A 76 16.99 7.89 3.04
N THR A 77 17.59 8.75 2.22
CA THR A 77 17.67 10.20 2.53
C THR A 77 16.38 10.95 2.24
N VAL A 78 15.43 10.32 1.55
CA VAL A 78 14.16 10.94 1.11
C VAL A 78 12.93 10.27 1.71
N MET A 79 13.10 9.29 2.60
CA MET A 79 12.02 8.48 3.16
C MET A 79 11.19 7.80 2.06
N ALA A 80 11.85 7.20 1.07
CA ALA A 80 11.23 6.72 -0.17
C ALA A 80 10.12 5.68 0.05
N LEU A 81 10.12 4.97 1.17
CA LEU A 81 9.10 3.97 1.52
C LEU A 81 7.93 4.55 2.34
N ARG A 82 7.97 5.83 2.72
CA ARG A 82 6.85 6.53 3.38
C ARG A 82 5.95 7.16 2.33
N VAL A 83 4.98 6.38 1.85
CA VAL A 83 4.06 6.79 0.77
C VAL A 83 2.66 7.20 1.24
N LEU A 84 2.38 7.04 2.54
CA LEU A 84 1.14 7.48 3.18
C LEU A 84 1.41 8.71 4.05
#